data_AF-A0A4Q5QSU4-F1
#
_entry.id   AF-A0A4Q5QSU4-F1
#
_cell.length_a   1.000
_cell.length_b   1.000
_cell.length_c   1.000
_cell.angle_alpha   90.00
_cell.angle_beta   90.00
_cell.angle_gamma   90.00
#
_symmetry.space_group_name_H-M   'P 1'
#
loop_
_entity.id
_entity.type
_entity.pdbx_description
1 polymer ?
#
loop_
_entity_poly.entity_id
_entity_poly.type
_entity_poly.pdbx_seq_one_letter_code
_entity_poly.pdbx_strand_id
1 'polypeptide(L)'
;DYHKPSDDAEKINYSGQLEVVRYIYNVIDKTQEAGKLAFTKTREPNMGKSSFKVSLGIMPDYTYSGSGVLVDGVTDGRAAEKAGIKAGDVITQLGEHKVTDVMTYMEALNKFNKGESTRAKIIRGKEEILLPVTF
;
A
#
# COMPACT_ATOMS: atom_id res chain seq x y z
N ASP A 1 28.52 4.82 7.41
CA ASP A 1 29.16 5.14 8.69
C ASP A 1 28.08 5.13 9.75
N TYR A 2 28.19 4.29 10.78
CA TYR A 2 27.10 4.02 11.75
C TYR A 2 27.58 4.36 13.16
N HIS A 3 26.76 5.10 13.90
CA HIS A 3 27.15 5.75 15.15
C HIS A 3 27.47 4.74 16.26
N LYS A 4 28.74 4.71 16.69
CA LYS A 4 29.22 3.87 17.81
C LYS A 4 29.46 4.74 19.06
N PRO A 5 29.45 4.15 20.28
CA PRO A 5 29.84 4.87 21.50
C PRO A 5 31.28 5.41 21.48
N SER A 6 32.10 4.95 20.53
CA SER A 6 33.46 5.41 20.25
C SER A 6 33.53 6.54 19.21
N ASP A 7 32.40 7.09 18.78
CA ASP A 7 32.38 8.20 17.81
C ASP A 7 33.07 9.42 18.41
N ASP A 8 33.84 10.11 17.56
CA ASP A 8 34.57 11.31 17.97
C ASP A 8 33.57 12.41 18.34
N ALA A 9 33.61 12.87 19.60
CA ALA A 9 32.72 13.92 20.11
C ALA A 9 32.71 15.17 19.20
N GLU A 10 33.84 15.47 18.56
CA GLU A 10 34.02 16.61 17.66
C GLU A 10 33.17 16.53 16.37
N LYS A 11 32.73 15.33 15.98
CA LYS A 11 31.85 15.12 14.81
C LYS A 11 30.37 15.29 15.16
N ILE A 12 30.04 15.51 16.43
CA ILE A 12 28.67 15.68 16.89
C ILE A 12 28.22 17.13 16.61
N ASN A 13 27.11 17.28 15.88
CA ASN A 13 26.48 18.58 15.64
C ASN A 13 25.71 19.08 16.88
N TYR A 14 26.42 19.56 17.90
CA TYR A 14 25.83 20.05 19.14
C TYR A 14 24.87 21.23 18.94
N SER A 15 25.17 22.14 18.01
CA SER A 15 24.29 23.28 17.69
C SER A 15 22.96 22.81 17.10
N GLY A 16 22.99 21.87 16.16
CA GLY A 16 21.78 21.29 15.56
C GLY A 16 20.96 20.50 16.58
N GLN A 17 21.61 19.76 17.48
CA GLN A 17 20.91 19.09 18.58
C GLN A 17 20.22 20.09 19.51
N LEU A 18 20.89 21.21 19.85
CA LEU A 18 20.30 22.25 20.66
C LEU A 18 19.10 22.91 19.98
N GLU A 19 19.15 23.13 18.67
CA GLU A 19 18.00 23.64 17.89
C GLU A 19 16.81 22.67 17.92
N VAL A 20 17.05 21.37 17.72
CA VAL A 20 16.00 20.33 17.81
C VAL A 20 15.39 20.31 19.21
N VAL A 21 16.21 20.32 20.25
CA VAL A 21 15.74 20.33 21.65
C VAL A 21 14.90 21.58 21.94
N ARG A 22 15.36 22.76 21.51
CA ARG A 22 14.59 24.02 21.66
C ARG A 22 13.26 23.99 20.91
N TYR A 23 13.24 23.41 19.71
CA TYR A 23 12.01 23.24 18.94
C TYR A 23 11.01 22.34 19.68
N ILE A 24 11.47 21.21 20.23
CA ILE A 24 10.63 20.30 21.03
C ILE A 24 10.04 21.04 22.24
N TYR A 25 10.86 21.77 23.01
CA TYR A 25 10.36 22.56 24.14
C TYR A 25 9.30 23.57 23.71
N ASN A 26 9.53 24.30 22.61
CA ASN A 26 8.57 25.27 22.08
C ASN A 26 7.23 24.62 21.70
N VAL A 27 7.26 23.43 21.09
CA VAL A 27 6.04 22.68 20.78
C VAL A 27 5.32 22.26 22.07
N ILE A 28 6.05 21.75 23.07
CA ILE A 28 5.48 21.34 24.36
C ILE A 28 4.82 22.53 25.06
N ASP A 29 5.54 23.65 25.20
CA ASP A 29 5.04 24.85 25.88
C ASP A 29 3.77 25.39 25.20
N LYS A 30 3.78 25.50 23.86
CA LYS A 30 2.62 25.97 23.10
C LYS A 30 1.43 25.01 23.14
N THR A 31 1.68 23.71 23.27
CA THR A 31 0.61 22.70 23.28
C THR A 31 0.06 22.44 24.69
N GLN A 32 0.83 22.74 25.75
CA GLN A 32 0.39 22.63 27.14
C GLN A 32 -0.81 23.53 27.43
N GLU A 33 -0.84 24.74 26.87
CA GLU A 33 -1.94 25.70 27.06
C GLU A 33 -3.15 25.41 26.15
N ALA A 34 -3.00 24.57 25.12
CA ALA A 34 -4.04 24.32 24.11
C ALA A 34 -5.17 23.39 24.59
N GLY A 35 -5.09 22.86 25.80
CA GLY A 35 -6.07 21.93 26.37
C GLY A 35 -6.09 20.56 25.66
N LYS A 36 -6.96 19.66 26.13
CA LYS A 36 -7.07 18.31 25.56
C LYS A 36 -7.68 18.40 24.15
N LEU A 37 -6.96 17.91 23.14
CA LEU A 37 -7.49 17.79 21.79
C LEU A 37 -8.78 16.97 21.81
N ALA A 38 -9.84 17.51 21.20
CA ALA A 38 -11.07 16.77 21.00
C ALA A 38 -10.80 15.58 20.09
N PHE A 39 -11.01 14.36 20.59
CA PHE A 39 -10.96 13.17 19.77
C PHE A 39 -12.15 13.18 18.82
N THR A 40 -11.95 13.60 17.58
CA THR A 40 -12.89 13.33 16.51
C THR A 40 -12.61 11.94 15.99
N LYS A 41 -13.54 11.00 16.21
CA LYS A 41 -13.45 9.68 15.60
C LYS A 41 -13.46 9.88 14.08
N THR A 42 -12.30 9.71 13.44
CA THR A 42 -12.21 9.66 12.00
C THR A 42 -13.21 8.61 11.52
N ARG A 43 -13.97 8.90 10.45
CA ARG A 43 -14.69 7.86 9.73
C ARG A 43 -13.64 6.91 9.16
N GLU A 44 -13.23 5.92 9.93
CA GLU A 44 -12.57 4.77 9.39
C GLU A 44 -13.60 4.07 8.51
N PRO A 45 -13.44 4.02 7.17
CA PRO A 45 -14.15 3.01 6.42
C PRO A 45 -13.85 1.69 7.13
N ASN A 46 -14.88 0.89 7.42
CA ASN A 46 -14.73 -0.42 8.02
C ASN A 46 -13.82 -1.28 7.12
N MET A 47 -12.51 -1.16 7.24
CA MET A 47 -11.56 -2.19 6.87
C MET A 47 -11.65 -3.22 7.99
N GLY A 48 -12.77 -3.94 8.04
CA GLY A 48 -12.83 -5.17 8.83
C GLY A 48 -11.60 -6.00 8.47
N LYS A 49 -10.97 -6.64 9.46
CA LYS A 49 -9.80 -7.52 9.23
C LYS A 49 -10.08 -8.45 8.05
N SER A 50 -9.63 -8.07 6.87
CA SER A 50 -9.94 -8.78 5.63
C SER A 50 -8.92 -9.90 5.56
N SER A 51 -9.29 -11.07 6.07
CA SER A 51 -8.54 -12.27 5.72
C SER A 51 -8.93 -12.61 4.29
N PHE A 52 -7.96 -12.53 3.38
CA PHE A 52 -8.20 -12.83 1.98
C PHE A 52 -8.34 -14.34 1.81
N LYS A 53 -9.46 -14.79 1.23
CA LYS A 53 -9.66 -16.21 0.89
C LYS A 53 -8.65 -16.69 -0.15
N VAL A 54 -8.24 -15.79 -1.05
CA VAL A 54 -7.31 -16.04 -2.14
C VAL A 54 -6.38 -14.85 -2.35
N SER A 55 -5.27 -15.08 -3.05
CA SER A 55 -4.33 -14.02 -3.44
C SER A 55 -3.88 -14.21 -4.88
N LEU A 56 -3.81 -13.13 -5.64
CA LEU A 56 -3.25 -13.18 -6.99
C LEU A 56 -1.70 -13.24 -6.98
N GLY A 57 -1.07 -12.69 -5.94
CA GLY A 57 0.39 -12.61 -5.84
C GLY A 57 0.99 -11.40 -6.57
N ILE A 58 0.27 -10.28 -6.63
CA ILE A 58 0.81 -9.00 -7.10
C ILE A 58 1.24 -8.12 -5.91
N MET A 59 2.12 -7.17 -6.18
CA MET A 59 2.43 -6.04 -5.30
C MET A 59 1.78 -4.79 -5.91
N PRO A 60 0.71 -4.23 -5.29
CA PRO A 60 0.08 -3.01 -5.78
C PRO A 60 0.98 -1.78 -5.61
N ASP A 61 1.01 -0.91 -6.60
CA ASP A 61 1.47 0.47 -6.41
C ASP A 61 0.35 1.31 -5.78
N TYR A 62 0.50 1.63 -4.49
CA TYR A 62 -0.46 2.43 -3.74
C TYR A 62 -0.41 3.93 -4.07
N THR A 63 0.58 4.38 -4.83
CA THR A 63 0.74 5.78 -5.26
C THR A 63 0.07 6.05 -6.60
N TYR A 64 -0.38 5.01 -7.30
CA TYR A 64 -1.09 5.13 -8.57
C TYR A 64 -2.43 5.85 -8.39
N SER A 65 -2.60 6.97 -9.09
CA SER A 65 -3.80 7.82 -9.02
C SER A 65 -4.84 7.53 -10.10
N GLY A 66 -4.57 6.60 -11.02
CA GLY A 66 -5.50 6.22 -12.07
C GLY A 66 -6.54 5.20 -11.59
N SER A 67 -7.52 4.90 -12.45
CA SER A 67 -8.51 3.87 -12.16
C SER A 67 -7.92 2.48 -12.34
N GLY A 68 -8.14 1.60 -11.36
CA GLY A 68 -7.64 0.24 -11.32
C GLY A 68 -6.53 0.04 -10.31
N VAL A 69 -5.81 -1.08 -10.42
CA VAL A 69 -4.65 -1.39 -9.58
C VAL A 69 -3.43 -1.58 -10.47
N LEU A 70 -2.48 -0.65 -10.36
CA LEU A 70 -1.18 -0.78 -11.01
C LEU A 70 -0.35 -1.86 -10.28
N VAL A 71 0.20 -2.78 -11.06
CA VAL A 71 1.07 -3.85 -10.60
C VAL A 71 2.50 -3.33 -10.59
N ASP A 72 3.07 -3.13 -9.40
CA ASP A 72 4.49 -2.77 -9.24
C ASP A 72 5.38 -4.02 -9.36
N GLY A 73 4.88 -5.15 -8.85
CA GLY A 73 5.60 -6.41 -8.87
C GLY A 73 4.68 -7.62 -8.92
N VAL A 74 5.24 -8.75 -9.34
CA VAL A 74 4.57 -10.05 -9.36
C VAL A 74 5.43 -11.03 -8.58
N THR A 75 4.80 -11.84 -7.73
CA THR A 75 5.49 -12.87 -6.94
C THR A 75 5.60 -14.16 -7.74
N ASP A 76 6.82 -14.67 -7.87
CA ASP A 76 7.12 -15.92 -8.56
C ASP A 76 6.30 -17.12 -8.03
N GLY A 77 5.88 -18.00 -8.93
CA GLY A 77 5.10 -19.19 -8.69
C GLY A 77 3.62 -18.94 -8.33
N ARG A 78 3.15 -17.69 -8.30
CA ARG A 78 1.78 -17.31 -7.94
C ARG A 78 0.85 -17.18 -9.15
N ALA A 79 -0.44 -16.98 -8.86
CA ALA A 79 -1.51 -16.94 -9.87
C ALA A 79 -1.29 -15.87 -10.94
N ALA A 80 -0.85 -14.66 -10.55
CA ALA A 80 -0.54 -13.58 -11.47
C ALA A 80 0.54 -13.96 -12.48
N GLU A 81 1.66 -14.52 -12.02
CA GLU A 81 2.76 -14.94 -12.88
C GLU A 81 2.29 -16.02 -13.87
N LYS A 82 1.60 -17.04 -13.37
CA LYS A 82 1.06 -18.15 -14.19
C LYS A 82 0.05 -17.66 -15.24
N ALA A 83 -0.70 -16.61 -14.93
CA ALA A 83 -1.63 -15.96 -15.85
C ALA A 83 -0.93 -15.02 -16.85
N GLY A 84 0.37 -14.74 -16.67
CA GLY A 84 1.13 -13.83 -17.52
C GLY A 84 0.95 -12.34 -17.21
N ILE A 85 0.47 -12.01 -16.00
CA ILE A 85 0.45 -10.64 -15.46
C ILE A 85 1.90 -10.22 -15.16
N LYS A 86 2.21 -8.94 -15.40
CA LYS A 86 3.55 -8.36 -15.28
C LYS A 86 3.50 -7.02 -14.56
N ALA A 87 4.66 -6.59 -14.06
CA ALA A 87 4.83 -5.22 -13.60
C ALA A 87 4.49 -4.22 -14.74
N GLY A 88 3.82 -3.13 -14.39
CA GLY A 88 3.28 -2.14 -15.33
C GLY A 88 1.88 -2.43 -15.86
N ASP A 89 1.29 -3.58 -15.54
CA ASP A 89 -0.11 -3.86 -15.85
C ASP A 89 -1.04 -3.10 -14.89
N VAL A 90 -2.18 -2.63 -15.39
CA VAL A 90 -3.26 -2.08 -14.55
C VAL A 90 -4.44 -3.04 -14.57
N ILE A 91 -4.76 -3.65 -13.43
CA ILE A 91 -5.93 -4.52 -13.30
C ILE A 91 -7.19 -3.66 -13.19
N THR A 92 -8.16 -3.91 -14.06
CA THR A 92 -9.42 -3.14 -14.13
C THR A 92 -10.66 -4.00 -13.86
N GLN A 93 -10.55 -5.33 -13.91
CA GLN A 93 -11.66 -6.24 -13.61
C GLN A 93 -11.17 -7.64 -13.21
N LEU A 94 -11.87 -8.31 -12.30
CA LEU A 94 -11.72 -9.74 -11.97
C LEU A 94 -13.09 -10.41 -12.09
N GLY A 95 -13.29 -11.26 -13.09
CA GLY A 95 -14.60 -11.85 -13.40
C GLY A 95 -15.64 -10.77 -13.67
N GLU A 96 -16.74 -10.77 -12.93
CA GLU A 96 -17.79 -9.74 -13.00
C GLU A 96 -17.51 -8.53 -12.11
N HIS A 97 -16.41 -8.53 -11.34
CA HIS A 97 -16.11 -7.50 -10.35
C HIS A 97 -15.17 -6.44 -10.93
N LYS A 98 -15.67 -5.21 -11.07
CA LYS A 98 -14.87 -4.07 -11.50
C LYS A 98 -13.87 -3.66 -10.42
N VAL A 99 -12.65 -3.36 -10.85
CA VAL A 99 -11.56 -2.91 -9.99
C VAL A 99 -11.24 -1.46 -10.36
N THR A 100 -11.49 -0.55 -9.44
CA THR A 100 -11.23 0.89 -9.60
C THR A 100 -10.09 1.39 -8.73
N ASP A 101 -9.74 0.64 -7.69
CA ASP A 101 -8.70 0.94 -6.71
C ASP A 101 -8.30 -0.34 -5.96
N VAL A 102 -7.35 -0.23 -5.04
CA VAL A 102 -6.90 -1.37 -4.24
C VAL A 102 -8.01 -1.93 -3.35
N MET A 103 -8.95 -1.09 -2.89
CA MET A 103 -10.04 -1.54 -2.01
C MET A 103 -11.02 -2.44 -2.74
N THR A 104 -11.49 -2.01 -3.91
CA THR A 104 -12.38 -2.78 -4.79
C THR A 104 -11.70 -4.04 -5.32
N TYR A 105 -10.39 -4.01 -5.58
CA TYR A 105 -9.60 -5.20 -5.87
C TYR A 105 -9.65 -6.23 -4.72
N MET A 106 -9.43 -5.77 -3.50
CA MET A 106 -9.48 -6.62 -2.31
C MET A 106 -10.88 -7.19 -2.05
N GLU A 107 -11.94 -6.41 -2.27
CA GLU A 107 -13.32 -6.88 -2.22
C GLU A 107 -13.62 -7.93 -3.28
N ALA A 108 -13.10 -7.76 -4.50
CA ALA A 108 -13.25 -8.70 -5.60
C ALA A 108 -12.58 -10.05 -5.29
N LEU A 109 -11.37 -10.05 -4.73
CA LEU A 109 -10.68 -11.29 -4.34
C LEU A 109 -11.49 -12.10 -3.32
N ASN A 110 -12.20 -11.46 -2.39
CA ASN A 110 -13.01 -12.14 -1.39
C ASN A 110 -14.25 -12.87 -1.96
N LYS A 111 -14.58 -12.64 -3.24
CA LYS A 111 -15.65 -13.33 -3.96
C LYS A 111 -15.23 -14.69 -4.50
N PHE A 112 -13.93 -14.94 -4.62
CA PHE A 112 -13.38 -16.17 -5.18
C PHE A 112 -12.89 -17.13 -4.10
N ASN A 113 -12.86 -18.41 -4.45
CA ASN A 113 -12.30 -19.48 -3.63
C ASN A 113 -11.02 -20.04 -4.24
N LYS A 114 -10.21 -20.70 -3.42
CA LYS A 114 -8.98 -21.34 -3.88
C LYS A 114 -9.30 -22.41 -4.95
N GLY A 115 -8.58 -22.40 -6.06
CA GLY A 115 -8.79 -23.27 -7.22
C GLY A 115 -9.85 -22.75 -8.20
N GLU A 116 -10.58 -21.69 -7.86
CA GLU A 116 -11.53 -21.07 -8.76
C GLU A 116 -10.80 -20.34 -9.88
N SER A 117 -11.37 -20.39 -11.09
CA SER A 117 -10.80 -19.72 -12.26
C SER A 117 -11.74 -18.64 -12.78
N THR A 118 -11.16 -17.52 -13.19
CA THR A 118 -11.88 -16.37 -13.75
C THR A 118 -11.04 -15.70 -14.83
N ARG A 119 -11.55 -14.59 -15.38
CA ARG A 119 -10.78 -13.72 -16.29
C ARG A 119 -10.41 -12.43 -15.58
N ALA A 120 -9.14 -12.07 -15.62
CA ALA A 120 -8.67 -10.74 -15.25
C ALA A 120 -8.59 -9.87 -16.49
N LYS A 121 -9.25 -8.70 -16.45
CA LYS A 121 -9.06 -7.65 -17.44
C LYS A 121 -7.95 -6.73 -16.96
N ILE A 122 -6.94 -6.56 -17.80
CA ILE A 122 -5.81 -5.68 -17.52
C ILE A 122 -5.61 -4.70 -18.67
N ILE A 123 -4.95 -3.59 -18.37
CA ILE A 123 -4.39 -2.68 -19.37
C ILE A 123 -2.87 -2.82 -19.33
N ARG A 124 -2.26 -3.12 -20.47
CA ARG A 124 -0.81 -3.16 -20.65
C ARG A 124 -0.41 -2.13 -21.70
N GLY A 125 0.22 -1.04 -21.25
CA GLY A 125 0.47 0.11 -22.12
C GLY A 125 -0.83 0.79 -22.54
N LYS A 126 -1.34 0.49 -23.74
CA LYS A 126 -2.60 1.02 -24.28
C LYS A 126 -3.61 -0.07 -24.65
N GLU A 127 -3.23 -1.34 -24.51
CA GLU A 127 -4.06 -2.47 -24.92
C GLU A 127 -4.79 -3.05 -23.73
N GLU A 128 -6.07 -3.38 -23.93
CA GLU A 128 -6.85 -4.16 -22.99
C GLU A 128 -6.64 -5.66 -23.27
N ILE A 129 -6.23 -6.40 -22.26
CA ILE A 129 -5.93 -7.83 -22.34
C ILE A 129 -6.79 -8.57 -21.33
N LEU A 130 -7.39 -9.68 -21.76
CA LEU A 130 -8.11 -10.61 -20.90
C LEU A 130 -7.25 -11.85 -20.65
N LEU A 131 -6.88 -12.07 -19.40
CA LEU A 131 -6.04 -13.20 -18.98
C LEU A 131 -6.87 -14.19 -18.14
N PRO A 132 -6.83 -15.50 -18.43
CA PRO A 132 -7.38 -16.49 -17.52
C PRO A 132 -6.50 -16.56 -16.27
N VAL A 133 -7.14 -16.53 -15.11
CA VAL A 133 -6.50 -16.58 -13.79
C VAL A 133 -7.11 -17.71 -12.99
N THR A 134 -6.29 -18.45 -12.26
CA THR A 134 -6.71 -19.45 -11.28
C THR A 134 -6.10 -19.11 -9.93
N PHE A 135 -6.93 -19.02 -8.88
CA PHE A 135 -6.56 -18.57 -7.54
C PHE A 135 -5.97 -19.66 -6.63
#